data_AF-A0A3C0JF30-F1
#
_entry.id   AF-A0A3C0JF30-F1
#
_cell.length_a   1.000
_cell.length_b   1.000
_cell.length_c   1.000
_cell.angle_alpha   90.00
_cell.angle_beta   90.00
_cell.angle_gamma   90.00
#
_symmetry.space_group_name_H-M   'P 1'
#
loop_
_entity.id
_entity.type
_entity.pdbx_description
1 polymer ?
#
loop_
_entity_poly.entity_id
_entity_poly.type
_entity_poly.pdbx_seq_one_letter_code
_entity_poly.pdbx_strand_id
1 'polypeptide(L)'
;PEYFLGESGTNRSDIFSLGIITYQMLSGQLPYGNAVSKVRNQTALRRLSYTPLRNSDNNIQEWLDLAISKAIHPEPSKRYQEVSEFIHELKRPSQQFLNQKKPPLMQRNPVLFWQSTSAVLFFLLLWVLAK
;
A
#
# COMPACT_ATOMS: atom_id res chain seq x y z
N PRO A 1 6.53 16.04 -6.97
CA PRO A 1 7.95 16.14 -6.58
C PRO A 1 8.90 16.16 -7.78
N GLU A 2 8.53 15.45 -8.85
CA GLU A 2 9.10 15.48 -10.19
C GLU A 2 9.35 16.90 -10.74
N TYR A 3 8.48 17.87 -10.45
CA TYR A 3 8.71 19.29 -10.81
C TYR A 3 10.04 19.85 -10.27
N PHE A 4 10.47 19.43 -9.07
CA PHE A 4 11.76 19.86 -8.50
C PHE A 4 12.98 19.26 -9.21
N LEU A 5 12.76 18.23 -10.02
CA LEU A 5 13.76 17.60 -10.88
C LEU A 5 13.76 18.16 -12.31
N GLY A 6 12.86 19.12 -12.61
CA GLY A 6 12.68 19.68 -13.95
C GLY A 6 11.86 18.79 -14.89
N GLU A 7 11.23 17.73 -14.37
CA GLU A 7 10.35 16.87 -15.16
C GLU A 7 8.98 17.54 -15.38
N SER A 8 8.38 17.27 -16.54
CA SER A 8 7.05 17.76 -16.87
C SER A 8 5.98 17.12 -15.99
N GLY A 9 5.05 17.95 -15.50
CA GLY A 9 3.88 17.49 -14.77
C GLY A 9 2.98 16.60 -15.63
N THR A 10 2.41 15.58 -15.00
CA THR A 10 1.39 14.70 -15.60
C THR A 10 0.19 14.60 -14.66
N ASN A 11 -0.86 13.89 -15.06
CA ASN A 11 -1.99 13.57 -14.18
C ASN A 11 -1.55 12.97 -12.82
N ARG A 12 -0.42 12.23 -12.80
CA ARG A 12 0.15 11.65 -11.58
C ARG A 12 0.72 12.70 -10.62
N SER A 13 1.12 13.86 -11.14
CA SER A 13 1.59 15.01 -10.36
C SER A 13 0.42 15.69 -9.64
N ASP A 14 -0.75 15.75 -10.29
CA ASP A 14 -1.99 16.24 -9.69
C ASP A 14 -2.48 15.28 -8.60
N ILE A 15 -2.45 13.97 -8.85
CA ILE A 15 -2.77 12.94 -7.84
C ILE A 15 -1.89 13.08 -6.60
N PHE A 16 -0.58 13.30 -6.78
CA PHE A 16 0.33 13.52 -5.66
C PHE A 16 -0.09 14.75 -4.86
N SER A 17 -0.34 15.87 -5.52
CA SER A 17 -0.72 17.13 -4.87
C SER A 17 -2.05 16.99 -4.11
N LEU A 18 -3.05 16.36 -4.73
CA LEU A 18 -4.33 16.04 -4.10
C LEU A 18 -4.16 15.10 -2.90
N GLY A 19 -3.28 14.10 -3.00
CA GLY A 19 -2.95 13.20 -1.90
C GLY A 19 -2.29 13.92 -0.72
N ILE A 20 -1.36 14.85 -0.97
CA ILE A 20 -0.74 15.68 0.08
C ILE A 20 -1.79 16.55 0.76
N ILE A 21 -2.67 17.21 -0.01
CA ILE A 21 -3.74 18.04 0.55
C ILE A 21 -4.69 17.18 1.39
N THR A 22 -5.07 15.99 0.90
CA THR A 22 -5.93 15.06 1.63
C THR A 22 -5.28 14.61 2.94
N TYR A 23 -4.00 14.26 2.92
CA TYR A 23 -3.23 13.92 4.12
C TYR A 23 -3.22 15.09 5.12
N GLN A 24 -2.95 16.31 4.66
CA GLN A 24 -2.92 17.51 5.49
C GLN A 24 -4.29 17.85 6.08
N MET A 25 -5.38 17.64 5.34
CA MET A 25 -6.74 17.84 5.85
C MET A 25 -7.10 16.84 6.95
N LEU A 26 -6.58 15.61 6.88
CA LEU A 26 -6.86 14.55 7.86
C LEU A 26 -5.96 14.60 9.11
N SER A 27 -4.71 15.03 8.96
CA SER A 27 -3.72 15.03 10.05
C SER A 27 -3.33 16.41 10.59
N GLY A 28 -3.57 17.48 9.82
CA GLY A 28 -2.99 18.78 10.10
C GLY A 28 -1.47 18.87 9.88
N GLN A 29 -0.83 17.83 9.33
CA GLN A 29 0.61 17.76 9.11
C GLN A 29 0.96 17.38 7.67
N LEU A 30 2.23 17.58 7.28
CA LEU A 30 2.73 17.16 5.98
C LEU A 30 3.41 15.80 6.08
N PRO A 31 3.16 14.86 5.14
CA PRO A 31 3.64 13.48 5.24
C PRO A 31 5.17 13.35 5.15
N TYR A 32 5.82 14.34 4.54
CA TYR A 32 7.27 14.42 4.35
C TYR A 32 7.89 15.68 4.98
N GLY A 33 7.11 16.46 5.73
CA GLY A 33 7.52 17.78 6.23
C GLY A 33 8.11 18.66 5.12
N ASN A 34 9.24 19.31 5.43
CA ASN A 34 9.97 20.18 4.50
C ASN A 34 10.94 19.41 3.58
N ALA A 35 10.92 18.06 3.57
CA ALA A 35 11.87 17.28 2.79
C ALA A 35 11.60 17.36 1.28
N VAL A 36 10.34 17.52 0.87
CA VAL A 36 9.95 17.56 -0.56
C VAL A 36 10.58 18.73 -1.29
N SER A 37 10.65 19.92 -0.66
CA SER A 37 11.25 21.12 -1.26
C SER A 37 12.78 21.06 -1.36
N LYS A 38 13.42 20.12 -0.65
CA LYS A 38 14.87 19.90 -0.68
C LYS A 38 15.29 18.85 -1.71
N VAL A 39 14.35 18.23 -2.41
CA VAL A 39 14.65 17.24 -3.44
C VAL A 39 15.33 17.92 -4.63
N ARG A 40 16.57 17.50 -4.93
CA ARG A 40 17.37 18.02 -6.06
C ARG A 40 17.82 16.92 -7.03
N ASN A 41 17.63 15.66 -6.69
CA ASN A 41 17.99 14.50 -7.52
C ASN A 41 17.10 13.28 -7.20
N GLN A 42 17.11 12.28 -8.08
CA GLN A 42 16.30 11.06 -7.93
C GLN A 42 16.62 10.29 -6.64
N THR A 43 17.87 10.33 -6.18
CA THR A 43 18.29 9.67 -4.93
C THR A 43 17.63 10.31 -3.71
N ALA A 44 17.56 11.64 -3.66
CA ALA A 44 16.87 12.38 -2.61
C ALA A 44 15.36 12.13 -2.66
N LEU A 45 14.78 11.98 -3.86
CA LEU A 45 13.37 11.63 -4.02
C LEU A 45 13.06 10.26 -3.41
N ARG A 46 13.89 9.25 -3.68
CA ARG A 46 13.73 7.89 -3.13
C ARG A 46 13.99 7.80 -1.63
N ARG A 47 14.69 8.77 -1.05
CA ARG A 47 14.95 8.87 0.39
C ARG A 47 13.80 9.52 1.16
N LEU A 48 12.78 10.05 0.49
CA LEU A 48 11.59 10.57 1.17
C LEU A 48 10.94 9.44 1.96
N SER A 49 10.89 9.62 3.28
CA SER A 49 10.26 8.68 4.20
C SER A 49 8.87 9.17 4.52
N TYR A 50 7.88 8.35 4.19
CA TYR A 50 6.48 8.63 4.48
C TYR A 50 6.21 8.52 5.98
N THR A 51 5.62 9.57 6.57
CA THR A 51 5.08 9.50 7.93
C THR A 51 3.66 8.95 7.86
N PRO A 52 3.37 7.78 8.46
CA PRO A 52 2.05 7.17 8.43
C PRO A 52 0.97 8.14 8.91
N LEU A 53 -0.15 8.17 8.19
CA LEU A 53 -1.30 8.98 8.57
C LEU A 53 -1.95 8.42 9.83
N ARG A 54 -1.94 7.09 9.97
CA ARG A 54 -2.47 6.39 11.14
C ARG A 54 -1.47 6.50 12.30
N ASN A 55 -1.93 7.00 13.44
CA ASN A 55 -1.18 7.02 14.70
C ASN A 55 -2.05 6.42 15.83
N SER A 56 -1.48 6.25 17.02
CA SER A 56 -2.21 5.69 18.17
C SER A 56 -3.36 6.58 18.64
N ASP A 57 -3.33 7.87 18.31
CA ASP A 57 -4.26 8.90 18.78
C ASP A 57 -5.43 9.14 17.81
N ASN A 58 -5.39 8.58 16.60
CA ASN A 58 -6.41 8.78 15.58
C ASN A 58 -7.11 7.48 15.16
N ASN A 59 -8.41 7.59 14.86
CA ASN A 59 -9.23 6.46 14.43
C ASN A 59 -9.18 6.24 12.91
N ILE A 60 -8.02 6.47 12.30
CA ILE A 60 -7.85 6.33 10.86
C ILE A 60 -7.69 4.85 10.51
N GLN A 61 -8.54 4.38 9.60
CA GLN A 61 -8.52 2.99 9.16
C GLN A 61 -7.26 2.72 8.32
N GLU A 62 -6.67 1.54 8.49
CA GLU A 62 -5.41 1.15 7.84
C GLU A 62 -5.45 1.24 6.31
N TRP A 63 -6.59 0.90 5.69
CA TRP A 63 -6.73 0.98 4.23
C TRP A 63 -6.72 2.42 3.71
N LEU A 64 -7.16 3.39 4.51
CA LEU A 64 -7.16 4.81 4.12
C LEU A 64 -5.73 5.36 4.11
N ASP A 65 -4.94 5.00 5.13
CA ASP A 65 -3.51 5.32 5.19
C ASP A 65 -2.76 4.73 3.98
N LEU A 66 -3.06 3.46 3.62
CA LEU A 66 -2.48 2.83 2.44
C LEU A 66 -2.88 3.52 1.13
N ALA A 67 -4.15 3.91 0.99
CA ALA A 67 -4.62 4.62 -0.20
C ALA A 67 -3.90 5.97 -0.36
N ILE A 68 -3.78 6.73 0.73
CA ILE A 68 -3.07 8.02 0.71
C ILE A 68 -1.58 7.82 0.44
N SER A 69 -0.94 6.86 1.13
CA SER A 69 0.46 6.50 0.92
C SER A 69 0.77 6.14 -0.55
N LYS A 70 -0.13 5.40 -1.22
CA LYS A 70 -0.01 5.09 -2.65
C LYS A 70 -0.12 6.35 -3.52
N ALA A 71 -1.08 7.24 -3.24
CA ALA A 71 -1.26 8.47 -4.00
C ALA A 71 -0.05 9.41 -3.92
N ILE A 72 0.58 9.49 -2.75
CA ILE A 72 1.73 10.38 -2.50
C ILE A 72 3.08 9.70 -2.64
N HIS A 73 3.13 8.52 -3.27
CA HIS A 73 4.39 7.79 -3.42
C HIS A 73 5.41 8.66 -4.20
N PRO A 74 6.69 8.76 -3.78
CA PRO A 74 7.67 9.64 -4.43
C PRO A 74 7.83 9.34 -5.93
N GLU A 75 7.96 8.06 -6.28
CA GLU A 75 8.02 7.56 -7.66
C GLU A 75 6.64 7.61 -8.34
N PRO A 76 6.46 8.38 -9.44
CA PRO A 76 5.16 8.49 -10.13
C PRO A 76 4.60 7.16 -10.58
N SER A 77 5.44 6.21 -11.04
CA SER A 77 5.02 4.90 -11.55
C SER A 77 4.23 4.07 -10.53
N LYS A 78 4.46 4.31 -9.23
CA LYS A 78 3.82 3.61 -8.11
C LYS A 78 2.53 4.28 -7.60
N ARG A 79 2.17 5.45 -8.15
CA ARG A 79 0.91 6.15 -7.83
C ARG A 79 -0.26 5.57 -8.63
N TYR A 80 -1.47 5.99 -8.28
CA TYR A 80 -2.66 5.77 -9.10
C TYR A 80 -2.48 6.31 -10.51
N GLN A 81 -3.10 5.66 -11.48
CA GLN A 81 -3.04 6.11 -12.87
C GLN A 81 -4.00 7.28 -13.10
N GLU A 82 -5.19 7.20 -12.50
CA GLU A 82 -6.27 8.17 -12.67
C GLU A 82 -6.75 8.72 -11.32
N VAL A 83 -7.18 9.98 -11.32
CA VAL A 83 -7.73 10.63 -10.11
C VAL A 83 -8.99 9.92 -9.62
N SER A 84 -9.80 9.39 -10.53
CA SER A 84 -11.01 8.62 -10.20
C SER A 84 -10.70 7.34 -9.41
N GLU A 85 -9.58 6.67 -9.71
CA GLU A 85 -9.11 5.50 -8.97
C GLU A 85 -8.80 5.88 -7.51
N PHE A 86 -8.09 6.99 -7.31
CA PHE A 86 -7.78 7.50 -5.98
C PHE A 86 -9.06 7.88 -5.20
N ILE A 87 -9.98 8.63 -5.82
CA ILE A 87 -11.26 9.00 -5.19
C ILE A 87 -12.08 7.76 -4.83
N HIS A 88 -12.06 6.72 -5.67
CA HIS A 88 -12.74 5.47 -5.38
C HIS A 88 -12.16 4.79 -4.14
N GLU A 89 -10.83 4.70 -4.05
CA GLU A 89 -10.15 4.09 -2.90
C GLU A 89 -10.27 4.90 -1.61
N LEU A 90 -10.48 6.22 -1.67
CA LEU A 90 -10.79 7.02 -0.47
C LEU A 90 -12.15 6.68 0.15
N LYS A 91 -13.11 6.20 -0.66
CA LYS A 91 -14.47 5.90 -0.20
C LYS A 91 -14.63 4.46 0.27
N ARG A 92 -13.80 3.55 -0.21
CA ARG A 92 -13.94 2.10 0.01
C ARG A 92 -12.57 1.43 0.10
N PRO A 93 -12.40 0.40 0.95
CA PRO A 93 -11.16 -0.35 1.00
C PRO A 93 -10.86 -1.00 -0.35
N SER A 94 -9.61 -0.88 -0.81
CA SER A 94 -9.18 -1.46 -2.07
C SER A 94 -9.24 -2.98 -2.05
N GLN A 95 -9.50 -3.61 -3.20
CA GLN A 95 -9.47 -5.07 -3.30
C GLN A 95 -8.10 -5.63 -2.91
N GLN A 96 -7.03 -4.88 -3.19
CA GLN A 96 -5.67 -5.22 -2.77
C GLN A 96 -5.54 -5.27 -1.25
N PHE A 97 -6.14 -4.33 -0.52
CA PHE A 97 -6.19 -4.36 0.95
C PHE A 97 -6.98 -5.56 1.46
N LEU A 98 -8.17 -5.79 0.88
CA LEU A 98 -9.02 -6.92 1.25
C LEU A 98 -8.33 -8.26 1.03
N ASN A 99 -7.56 -8.39 -0.05
CA ASN A 99 -6.79 -9.60 -0.35
C ASN A 99 -5.61 -9.80 0.60
N GLN A 100 -4.90 -8.75 1.00
CA GLN A 100 -3.80 -8.83 1.97
C GLN A 100 -4.29 -9.24 3.37
N LYS A 101 -5.49 -8.81 3.76
CA LYS A 101 -6.12 -9.17 5.04
C LYS A 101 -6.77 -10.56 5.02
N LYS A 102 -6.79 -11.29 3.89
CA LYS A 102 -7.35 -12.66 3.87
C LYS A 102 -6.46 -13.57 4.74
N PRO A 103 -7.00 -14.19 5.80
CA PRO A 103 -6.19 -15.09 6.63
C PRO A 103 -5.68 -16.27 5.78
N PRO A 104 -4.53 -16.87 6.11
CA PRO A 104 -4.07 -18.09 5.46
C PRO A 104 -5.10 -19.23 5.64
N LEU A 105 -5.09 -20.23 4.74
CA LEU A 105 -6.04 -21.36 4.78
C LEU A 105 -6.08 -22.04 6.15
N MET A 106 -4.93 -22.16 6.83
CA MET A 106 -4.83 -22.72 8.18
C MET A 106 -5.69 -21.97 9.21
N GLN A 107 -5.83 -20.63 9.07
CA GLN A 107 -6.70 -19.82 9.93
C GLN A 107 -8.15 -19.78 9.42
N ARG A 108 -8.38 -19.87 8.10
CA ARG A 108 -9.73 -19.81 7.50
C ARG A 108 -10.50 -21.12 7.63
N ASN A 109 -9.81 -22.25 7.47
CA ASN A 109 -10.38 -23.59 7.56
C ASN A 109 -9.31 -24.59 8.05
N PRO A 110 -9.13 -24.71 9.37
CA PRO A 110 -8.09 -25.56 9.95
C PRO A 110 -8.31 -27.04 9.62
N VAL A 111 -9.57 -27.49 9.50
CA VAL A 111 -9.90 -28.89 9.21
C VAL A 111 -9.45 -29.29 7.81
N LEU A 112 -9.79 -28.49 6.78
CA LEU A 112 -9.35 -28.77 5.41
C LEU A 112 -7.83 -28.75 5.29
N PHE A 113 -7.16 -27.80 5.97
CA PHE A 113 -5.70 -27.73 5.99
C PHE A 113 -5.10 -29.04 6.51
N TRP A 114 -5.52 -29.49 7.70
CA TRP A 114 -5.02 -30.72 8.30
C TRP A 114 -5.41 -31.98 7.52
N GLN A 115 -6.58 -32.02 6.89
CA GLN A 115 -6.97 -33.12 6.01
C GLN A 115 -6.07 -33.22 4.78
N SER A 116 -5.78 -32.11 4.09
CA SER A 116 -4.86 -32.09 2.95
C SER A 116 -3.44 -32.49 3.35
N THR A 117 -2.92 -31.96 4.46
CA THR A 117 -1.60 -32.34 4.98
C THR A 117 -1.54 -33.84 5.31
N SER A 118 -2.56 -34.37 6.00
CA SER A 118 -2.62 -35.79 6.37
C SER A 118 -2.72 -36.69 5.13
N ALA A 119 -3.53 -36.30 4.14
CA ALA A 119 -3.67 -37.04 2.88
C ALA A 119 -2.34 -37.09 2.10
N VAL A 120 -1.65 -35.95 1.97
CA VAL A 120 -0.34 -35.88 1.30
C VAL A 120 0.69 -36.76 1.99
N LEU A 121 0.76 -36.70 3.33
CA LEU A 121 1.67 -37.56 4.11
C LEU A 121 1.34 -39.05 3.95
N PHE A 122 0.05 -39.40 3.95
CA PHE A 122 -0.41 -40.77 3.75
C PHE A 122 0.01 -41.32 2.38
N PHE A 123 -0.18 -40.55 1.30
CA PHE A 123 0.24 -40.97 -0.04
C PHE A 123 1.78 -41.07 -0.16
N LEU A 124 2.53 -40.18 0.48
CA LEU A 124 3.99 -40.28 0.53
C LEU A 124 4.45 -41.54 1.26
N LEU A 125 3.82 -41.89 2.39
CA LEU A 125 4.12 -43.12 3.11
C LEU A 125 3.83 -44.36 2.26
N LEU A 126 2.70 -44.40 1.56
CA LEU A 126 2.40 -45.49 0.64
C LEU A 126 3.42 -45.60 -0.49
N TRP A 127 3.88 -44.48 -1.03
CA TRP A 127 4.90 -44.46 -2.08
C TRP A 127 6.25 -44.99 -1.59
N VAL A 128 6.67 -44.60 -0.38
CA VAL A 128 7.90 -45.12 0.25
C VAL A 128 7.80 -46.62 0.52
N LEU A 129 6.64 -47.10 0.97
CA LEU A 129 6.41 -48.52 1.26
C LEU A 129 6.33 -49.40 0.00
N ALA A 130 5.90 -48.83 -1.12
CA ALA A 130 5.80 -49.52 -2.40
C ALA A 130 7.12 -49.55 -3.18
N LYS A 131 8.18 -48.93 -2.66
CA LYS A 131 9.52 -48.89 -3.23
C LYS A 131 10.44 -49.89 -2.52
#